data_AF-A0A8W8I9N2-F1
#
_entry.id   AF-A0A8W8I9N2-F1
#
_cell.length_a   1.000
_cell.length_b   1.000
_cell.length_c   1.000
_cell.angle_alpha   90.00
_cell.angle_beta   90.00
_cell.angle_gamma   90.00
#
_symmetry.space_group_name_H-M   'P 1'
#
loop_
_entity.id
_entity.type
_entity.pdbx_description
1 polymer ?
#
loop_
_entity_poly.entity_id
_entity_poly.type
_entity_poly.pdbx_seq_one_letter_code
_entity_poly.pdbx_strand_id
1 'polypeptide(L)'
;MSMENCEDPIEAKESADQILGDVNESQVVDGKVMQQFKQCLDISLSNFYSSIRFSLFKEHLHPLRKRHPQDLKKMHAQFLAQLNANIAEEIDWMLKEENIGKLLNGLNDLIDENPHKGKKAWRPSGNAEQDLLAHTAPYKLKEKERLQGILSDLQSQNKLLKDAARARQSKLEHTQQKIEQKAQQWKEIDQIVDSFDMEATKKFLLKYSSHSSIR
;
A
#
# COMPACT_ATOMS: atom_id res chain seq x y z
N MET A 1 38.81 6.93 -24.45
CA MET A 1 37.92 7.82 -23.65
C MET A 1 36.70 6.97 -23.32
N SER A 2 36.77 5.91 -22.51
CA SER A 2 37.33 5.70 -21.17
C SER A 2 36.69 6.59 -20.10
N MET A 3 35.83 5.92 -19.32
CA MET A 3 35.43 6.22 -17.93
C MET A 3 34.41 7.38 -17.78
N GLU A 4 33.34 7.29 -17.00
CA GLU A 4 33.12 6.56 -15.73
C GLU A 4 31.73 5.92 -15.65
N ASN A 5 31.72 4.68 -15.17
CA ASN A 5 30.59 4.04 -14.51
C ASN A 5 30.38 4.73 -13.16
N CYS A 6 29.16 5.19 -12.85
CA CYS A 6 28.77 5.43 -11.46
C CYS A 6 28.14 4.15 -10.92
N GLU A 7 29.00 3.22 -10.51
CA GLU A 7 28.67 2.22 -9.50
C GLU A 7 29.16 2.79 -8.15
N ASP A 8 28.24 3.14 -7.25
CA ASP A 8 28.56 3.30 -5.84
C ASP A 8 27.96 2.11 -5.06
N PRO A 9 28.80 1.31 -4.38
CA PRO A 9 28.38 0.22 -3.52
C PRO A 9 28.23 0.63 -2.05
N ILE A 10 27.17 0.10 -1.41
CA ILE A 10 27.10 -0.33 -0.01
C ILE A 10 27.37 0.74 1.08
N GLU A 11 26.30 1.21 1.71
CA GLU A 11 26.24 1.26 3.19
C GLU A 11 24.89 0.69 3.64
N ALA A 12 24.85 -0.64 3.77
CA ALA A 12 23.91 -1.30 4.67
C ALA A 12 24.34 -0.93 6.10
N LYS A 13 23.72 0.09 6.68
CA LYS A 13 23.72 0.28 8.13
C LYS A 13 22.42 -0.24 8.70
N GLU A 14 22.57 -1.42 9.31
CA GLU A 14 21.77 -1.90 10.42
C GLU A 14 21.28 -0.73 11.29
N SER A 15 19.96 -0.58 11.34
CA SER A 15 19.26 0.13 12.41
C SER A 15 17.85 -0.47 12.48
N ALA A 16 17.80 -1.79 12.66
CA ALA A 16 16.56 -2.54 12.89
C ALA A 16 16.19 -2.65 14.39
N ASP A 17 16.98 -2.06 15.31
CA ASP A 17 16.84 -2.31 16.75
C ASP A 17 16.58 -1.07 17.63
N GLN A 18 16.11 0.04 17.06
CA GLN A 18 15.78 1.24 17.85
C GLN A 18 14.38 1.77 17.60
N ILE A 19 13.37 0.91 17.78
CA ILE A 19 12.02 1.31 18.22
C ILE A 19 11.53 0.32 19.29
N LEU A 20 12.33 0.12 20.34
CA LEU A 20 11.77 -0.19 21.66
C LEU A 20 11.77 1.13 22.42
N GLY A 21 10.83 2.00 22.02
CA GLY A 21 10.43 3.11 22.85
C GLY A 21 10.01 2.53 24.19
N ASP A 22 10.66 3.01 25.24
CA ASP A 22 10.40 2.74 26.64
C ASP A 22 8.93 3.08 26.92
N VAL A 23 8.03 2.12 26.69
CA VAL A 23 6.61 2.24 27.06
C VAL A 23 6.58 2.04 28.55
N ASN A 24 6.75 3.17 29.23
CA ASN A 24 6.33 3.48 30.57
C ASN A 24 5.35 2.41 31.04
N GLU A 25 5.83 1.50 31.90
CA GLU A 25 5.12 0.36 32.47
C GLU A 25 4.08 0.87 33.49
N SER A 26 3.27 1.83 33.05
CA SER A 26 2.12 2.33 33.76
C SER A 26 1.17 1.17 33.87
N GLN A 27 0.91 0.77 35.11
CA GLN A 27 0.01 -0.30 35.52
C GLN A 27 -1.17 -0.41 34.55
N VAL A 28 -1.10 -1.42 33.68
CA VAL A 28 -2.18 -1.73 32.75
C VAL A 28 -3.32 -2.21 33.64
N VAL A 29 -4.34 -1.36 33.80
CA VAL A 29 -5.52 -1.71 34.57
C VAL A 29 -6.11 -2.96 33.92
N ASP A 30 -6.22 -4.03 34.70
CA ASP A 30 -6.79 -5.29 34.22
C ASP A 30 -8.22 -5.04 33.71
N GLY A 31 -8.44 -5.24 32.41
CA GLY A 31 -9.75 -5.13 31.82
C GLY A 31 -10.67 -6.27 32.27
N LYS A 32 -11.96 -6.16 31.90
CA LYS A 32 -13.00 -7.12 32.31
C LYS A 32 -12.65 -8.57 32.00
N VAL A 33 -12.07 -8.84 30.83
CA VAL A 33 -11.71 -10.22 30.40
C VAL A 33 -10.55 -10.77 31.23
N MET A 34 -9.56 -9.94 31.56
CA MET A 34 -8.45 -10.34 32.42
C MET A 34 -8.93 -10.66 33.85
N GLN A 35 -9.87 -9.88 34.38
CA GLN A 35 -10.48 -10.16 35.68
C GLN A 35 -11.27 -11.48 35.67
N GLN A 36 -12.03 -11.75 34.62
CA GLN A 36 -12.73 -13.03 34.45
C GLN A 36 -11.76 -14.20 34.35
N PHE A 37 -10.65 -14.02 33.63
CA PHE A 37 -9.60 -15.04 33.53
C PHE A 37 -8.97 -15.34 34.90
N LYS A 38 -8.55 -14.32 35.65
CA LYS A 38 -8.04 -14.48 37.02
C LYS A 38 -9.05 -15.18 37.93
N GLN A 39 -10.33 -14.79 37.87
CA GLN A 39 -11.38 -15.44 38.64
C GLN A 39 -11.53 -16.94 38.30
N CYS A 40 -11.50 -17.30 37.01
CA CYS A 40 -11.56 -18.69 36.57
C CYS A 40 -10.34 -19.50 37.04
N LEU A 41 -9.16 -18.91 37.01
CA LEU A 41 -7.94 -19.52 37.55
C LEU A 41 -8.04 -19.74 39.05
N ASP A 42 -8.47 -18.73 39.82
CA ASP A 42 -8.63 -18.83 41.27
C ASP A 42 -9.62 -19.94 41.66
N ILE A 43 -10.73 -20.07 40.93
CA ILE A 43 -11.71 -21.15 41.13
C ILE A 43 -11.06 -22.52 40.83
N SER A 44 -10.32 -22.62 39.73
CA SER A 44 -9.67 -23.87 39.32
C SER A 44 -8.60 -24.30 40.33
N LEU A 45 -7.80 -23.36 40.82
CA LEU A 45 -6.78 -23.58 41.84
C LEU A 45 -7.42 -23.95 43.19
N SER A 46 -8.49 -23.27 43.58
CA SER A 46 -9.25 -23.63 44.79
C SER A 46 -9.76 -25.08 44.72
N ASN A 47 -10.30 -25.49 43.57
CA ASN A 47 -10.74 -26.87 43.35
C ASN A 47 -9.57 -27.85 43.42
N PHE A 48 -8.43 -27.51 42.81
CA PHE A 48 -7.20 -28.31 42.89
C PHE A 48 -6.71 -28.47 44.33
N TYR A 49 -6.58 -27.39 45.10
CA TYR A 49 -6.15 -27.46 46.50
C TYR A 49 -7.13 -28.22 47.38
N SER A 50 -8.45 -28.12 47.12
CA SER A 50 -9.46 -28.90 47.85
C SER A 50 -9.35 -30.42 47.62
N SER A 51 -8.71 -30.82 46.53
CA SER A 51 -8.44 -32.22 46.20
C SER A 51 -7.26 -32.77 47.00
N ILE A 52 -6.33 -31.91 47.43
CA ILE A 52 -5.18 -32.26 48.27
C ILE A 52 -5.64 -32.31 49.73
N ARG A 53 -6.31 -33.41 50.09
CA ARG A 53 -6.85 -33.61 51.44
C ARG A 53 -5.82 -34.24 52.36
N PHE A 54 -5.79 -33.77 53.60
CA PHE A 54 -4.96 -34.38 54.65
C PHE A 54 -5.31 -35.85 54.94
N SER A 55 -6.54 -36.29 54.62
CA SER A 55 -6.95 -37.70 54.75
C SER A 55 -6.09 -38.62 53.87
N LEU A 56 -5.79 -38.21 52.64
CA LEU A 56 -4.95 -38.98 51.71
C LEU A 56 -3.53 -39.14 52.26
N PHE A 57 -2.98 -38.07 52.85
CA PHE A 57 -1.66 -38.11 53.50
C PHE A 57 -1.64 -39.07 54.69
N LYS A 58 -2.73 -39.13 55.48
CA LYS A 58 -2.83 -40.08 56.61
C LYS A 58 -2.91 -41.54 56.16
N GLU A 59 -3.61 -41.80 55.07
CA GLU A 59 -3.82 -43.13 54.51
C GLU A 59 -2.52 -43.69 53.92
N HIS A 60 -1.82 -42.89 53.12
CA HIS A 60 -0.61 -43.33 52.41
C HIS A 60 0.68 -43.23 53.26
N LEU A 61 0.77 -42.29 54.21
CA LEU A 61 1.94 -42.13 55.09
C LEU A 61 1.71 -42.72 56.49
N HIS A 62 1.17 -43.94 56.53
CA HIS A 62 0.80 -44.62 57.78
C HIS A 62 1.95 -44.77 58.80
N PRO A 63 3.18 -45.17 58.41
CA PRO A 63 4.29 -45.31 59.37
C PRO A 63 4.66 -44.00 60.06
N LEU A 64 4.62 -42.90 59.29
CA LEU A 64 4.97 -41.56 59.77
C LEU A 64 3.86 -40.99 60.66
N ARG A 65 2.58 -41.24 60.30
CA ARG A 65 1.42 -40.90 61.13
C ARG A 65 1.47 -41.54 62.52
N LYS A 66 1.87 -42.82 62.61
CA LYS A 66 1.92 -43.56 63.89
C LYS A 66 3.02 -43.04 64.81
N ARG A 67 4.15 -42.60 64.25
CA ARG A 67 5.32 -42.15 65.02
C ARG A 67 5.27 -40.66 65.36
N HIS A 68 4.82 -39.82 64.43
CA HIS A 68 4.85 -38.36 64.53
C HIS A 68 3.61 -37.71 63.89
N PRO A 69 2.42 -37.79 64.52
CA PRO A 69 1.17 -37.27 63.94
C PRO A 69 1.15 -35.74 63.80
N GLN A 70 1.83 -35.02 64.69
CA GLN A 70 1.91 -33.55 64.64
C GLN A 70 2.84 -33.08 63.51
N ASP A 71 3.96 -33.77 63.29
CA ASP A 71 4.92 -33.42 62.25
C ASP A 71 4.34 -33.71 60.86
N LEU A 72 3.56 -34.78 60.71
CA LEU A 72 2.82 -35.06 59.47
C LEU A 72 1.81 -33.95 59.13
N LYS A 73 1.12 -33.38 60.13
CA LYS A 73 0.20 -32.26 59.92
C LYS A 73 0.94 -30.98 59.52
N LYS A 74 2.09 -30.70 60.14
CA LYS A 74 2.96 -29.57 59.78
C LYS A 74 3.51 -29.72 58.37
N MET A 75 3.97 -30.92 58.00
CA MET A 75 4.48 -31.24 56.66
C MET A 75 3.43 -31.01 55.59
N HIS A 76 2.18 -31.45 55.81
CA HIS A 76 1.08 -31.20 54.88
C HIS A 76 0.77 -29.70 54.73
N ALA A 77 0.74 -28.95 55.84
CA ALA A 77 0.51 -27.51 55.80
C ALA A 77 1.65 -26.76 55.09
N GLN A 78 2.90 -27.14 55.32
CA GLN A 78 4.07 -26.58 54.64
C GLN A 78 4.07 -26.90 53.15
N PHE A 79 3.78 -28.15 52.78
CA PHE A 79 3.66 -28.57 51.40
C PHE A 79 2.61 -27.73 50.64
N LEU A 80 1.41 -27.57 51.24
CA LEU A 80 0.35 -26.79 50.61
C LEU A 80 0.72 -25.31 50.49
N ALA A 81 1.36 -24.73 51.51
CA ALA A 81 1.79 -23.34 51.48
C ALA A 81 2.87 -23.09 50.42
N GLN A 82 3.86 -23.98 50.32
CA GLN A 82 4.92 -23.90 49.30
C GLN A 82 4.36 -24.09 47.90
N LEU A 83 3.49 -25.09 47.72
CA LEU A 83 2.85 -25.34 46.43
C LEU A 83 2.02 -24.14 45.98
N ASN A 84 1.25 -23.54 46.89
CA ASN A 84 0.44 -22.37 46.58
C ASN A 84 1.29 -21.14 46.23
N ALA A 85 2.36 -20.89 47.00
CA ALA A 85 3.28 -19.79 46.72
C ALA A 85 3.95 -19.95 45.34
N ASN A 86 4.50 -21.14 45.08
CA ASN A 86 5.20 -21.41 43.82
C ASN A 86 4.26 -21.33 42.61
N ILE A 87 3.05 -21.88 42.69
CA ILE A 87 2.08 -21.80 41.59
C ILE A 87 1.63 -20.35 41.36
N ALA A 88 1.38 -19.59 42.42
CA ALA A 88 0.97 -18.19 42.29
C ALA A 88 2.08 -17.33 41.66
N GLU A 89 3.33 -17.55 42.06
CA GLU A 89 4.50 -16.86 41.50
C GLU A 89 4.70 -17.23 40.02
N GLU A 90 4.62 -18.51 39.68
CA GLU A 90 4.76 -18.99 38.30
C GLU A 90 3.67 -18.41 37.39
N ILE A 91 2.41 -18.39 37.84
CA ILE A 91 1.31 -17.82 37.07
C ILE A 91 1.49 -16.31 36.86
N ASP A 92 1.89 -15.57 37.90
CA ASP A 92 2.14 -14.13 37.78
C ASP A 92 3.30 -13.85 36.82
N TRP A 93 4.34 -14.69 36.85
CA TRP A 93 5.48 -14.59 35.93
C TRP A 93 5.06 -14.87 34.48
N MET A 94 4.36 -15.98 34.21
CA MET A 94 3.84 -16.29 32.87
C MET A 94 2.92 -15.19 32.33
N LEU A 95 2.04 -14.66 33.18
CA LEU A 95 1.13 -13.57 32.79
C LEU A 95 1.87 -12.29 32.39
N LYS A 96 3.00 -12.00 33.05
CA LYS A 96 3.86 -10.86 32.75
C LYS A 96 4.71 -11.10 31.50
N GLU A 97 5.32 -12.27 31.38
CA GLU A 97 6.16 -12.65 30.24
C GLU A 97 5.37 -12.60 28.92
N GLU A 98 4.20 -13.23 28.90
CA GLU A 98 3.34 -13.25 27.71
C GLU A 98 2.51 -11.96 27.55
N ASN A 99 2.62 -11.03 28.50
CA ASN A 99 1.95 -9.72 28.46
C ASN A 99 0.43 -9.84 28.21
N ILE A 100 -0.18 -10.89 28.80
CA ILE A 100 -1.57 -11.29 28.56
C ILE A 100 -2.56 -10.18 28.91
N GLY A 101 -2.26 -9.40 29.96
CA GLY A 101 -3.08 -8.25 30.35
C GLY A 101 -3.24 -7.22 29.22
N LYS A 102 -2.14 -6.84 28.54
CA LYS A 102 -2.20 -5.91 27.39
C LYS A 102 -2.89 -6.56 26.19
N LEU A 103 -2.63 -7.84 25.92
CA LEU A 103 -3.24 -8.55 24.79
C LEU A 103 -4.76 -8.65 24.92
N LEU A 104 -5.26 -9.00 26.12
CA LEU A 104 -6.69 -9.11 26.38
C LEU A 104 -7.39 -7.75 26.38
N ASN A 105 -6.73 -6.71 26.88
CA ASN A 105 -7.25 -5.34 26.81
C ASN A 105 -7.33 -4.86 25.35
N GLY A 106 -6.27 -5.04 24.56
CA GLY A 106 -6.27 -4.70 23.14
C GLY A 106 -7.29 -5.50 22.32
N LEU A 107 -7.54 -6.76 22.70
CA LEU A 107 -8.63 -7.54 22.11
C LEU A 107 -10.00 -6.94 22.43
N ASN A 108 -10.21 -6.46 23.66
CA ASN A 108 -11.46 -5.81 24.02
C ASN A 108 -11.67 -4.51 23.22
N ASP A 109 -10.61 -3.70 23.06
CA ASP A 109 -10.64 -2.49 22.25
C ASP A 109 -10.98 -2.81 20.78
N LEU A 110 -10.33 -3.84 20.20
CA LEU A 110 -10.62 -4.30 18.83
C LEU A 110 -12.06 -4.80 18.68
N ILE A 111 -12.57 -5.51 19.67
CA ILE A 111 -13.98 -5.93 19.69
C ILE A 111 -14.86 -4.70 19.72
N ASP A 112 -14.53 -3.69 20.53
CA ASP A 112 -15.32 -2.49 20.72
C ASP A 112 -15.37 -1.56 19.52
N GLU A 113 -14.24 -1.39 18.84
CA GLU A 113 -14.09 -0.63 17.61
C GLU A 113 -14.75 -1.29 16.39
N ASN A 114 -15.02 -2.59 16.43
CA ASN A 114 -15.54 -3.31 15.29
C ASN A 114 -16.98 -2.87 14.91
N PRO A 115 -17.18 -2.22 13.74
CA PRO A 115 -18.50 -1.75 13.31
C PRO A 115 -19.42 -2.88 12.80
N HIS A 116 -18.91 -4.11 12.72
CA HIS A 116 -19.62 -5.28 12.21
C HIS A 116 -19.90 -6.33 13.28
N LYS A 117 -19.97 -5.91 14.56
CA LYS A 117 -20.44 -6.72 15.68
C LYS A 117 -21.70 -7.51 15.27
N GLY A 118 -21.64 -8.84 15.36
CA GLY A 118 -22.75 -9.76 15.05
C GLY A 118 -22.79 -10.34 13.63
N LYS A 119 -21.93 -9.90 12.70
CA LYS A 119 -21.80 -10.53 11.37
C LYS A 119 -20.72 -11.62 11.39
N LYS A 120 -20.87 -12.60 10.49
CA LYS A 120 -19.83 -13.63 10.28
C LYS A 120 -18.58 -12.94 9.74
N ALA A 121 -17.57 -12.83 10.59
CA ALA A 121 -16.27 -12.30 10.21
C ALA A 121 -15.55 -13.27 9.27
N TRP A 122 -14.74 -12.73 8.36
CA TRP A 122 -13.87 -13.54 7.51
C TRP A 122 -12.89 -14.37 8.36
N ARG A 123 -12.57 -15.56 7.88
CA ARG A 123 -11.56 -16.46 8.45
C ARG A 123 -10.69 -16.95 7.30
N PRO A 124 -9.37 -17.14 7.51
CA PRO A 124 -8.50 -17.73 6.51
C PRO A 124 -9.09 -19.03 5.98
N SER A 125 -9.15 -19.14 4.66
CA SER A 125 -9.76 -20.29 3.98
C SER A 125 -8.87 -21.53 4.02
N GLY A 126 -7.60 -21.36 4.40
CA GLY A 126 -6.56 -22.37 4.29
C GLY A 126 -5.87 -22.38 2.93
N ASN A 127 -6.34 -21.58 1.97
CA ASN A 127 -5.67 -21.33 0.70
C ASN A 127 -5.01 -19.95 0.72
N ALA A 128 -3.68 -19.94 0.80
CA ALA A 128 -2.89 -18.72 0.87
C ALA A 128 -3.09 -17.78 -0.33
N GLU A 129 -3.24 -18.33 -1.55
CA GLU A 129 -3.42 -17.50 -2.75
C GLU A 129 -4.72 -16.71 -2.68
N GLN A 130 -5.81 -17.38 -2.31
CA GLN A 130 -7.12 -16.77 -2.20
C GLN A 130 -7.20 -15.74 -1.08
N ASP A 131 -6.57 -16.04 0.06
CA ASP A 131 -6.53 -15.14 1.20
C ASP A 131 -5.69 -13.88 0.89
N LEU A 132 -4.61 -14.02 0.12
CA LEU A 132 -3.76 -12.90 -0.31
C LEU A 132 -4.45 -11.99 -1.34
N LEU A 133 -5.37 -12.51 -2.17
CA LEU A 133 -6.12 -11.69 -3.11
C LEU A 133 -6.91 -10.59 -2.40
N ALA A 134 -7.59 -10.93 -1.30
CA ALA A 134 -8.34 -9.96 -0.50
C ALA A 134 -7.43 -8.87 0.09
N HIS A 135 -6.26 -9.27 0.58
CA HIS A 135 -5.27 -8.33 1.14
C HIS A 135 -4.66 -7.40 0.07
N THR A 136 -4.41 -7.92 -1.13
CA THR A 136 -3.75 -7.16 -2.21
C THR A 136 -4.70 -6.32 -3.06
N ALA A 137 -6.00 -6.62 -3.03
CA ALA A 137 -7.05 -5.91 -3.76
C ALA A 137 -7.01 -4.37 -3.60
N PRO A 138 -6.93 -3.77 -2.39
CA PRO A 138 -6.96 -2.31 -2.25
C PRO A 138 -5.77 -1.63 -2.94
N TYR A 139 -4.58 -2.23 -2.87
CA TYR A 139 -3.38 -1.69 -3.53
C TYR A 139 -3.51 -1.75 -5.06
N LYS A 140 -3.99 -2.88 -5.59
CA LYS A 140 -4.23 -3.05 -7.02
C LYS A 140 -5.30 -2.09 -7.54
N LEU A 141 -6.33 -1.81 -6.74
CA LEU A 141 -7.38 -0.86 -7.10
C LEU A 141 -6.85 0.57 -7.16
N LYS A 142 -6.07 0.99 -6.16
CA LYS A 142 -5.41 2.31 -6.15
C LYS A 142 -4.50 2.50 -7.36
N GLU A 143 -3.73 1.47 -7.72
CA GLU A 143 -2.85 1.53 -8.88
C GLU A 143 -3.64 1.60 -10.20
N LYS A 144 -4.74 0.84 -10.30
CA LYS A 144 -5.65 0.92 -11.45
C LYS A 144 -6.19 2.33 -11.64
N GLU A 145 -6.67 2.97 -10.57
CA GLU A 145 -7.19 4.35 -10.62
C GLU A 145 -6.12 5.34 -11.08
N ARG A 146 -4.90 5.22 -10.56
CA ARG A 146 -3.75 6.04 -10.98
C ARG A 146 -3.45 5.91 -12.47
N LEU A 147 -3.39 4.68 -12.97
CA LEU A 147 -3.11 4.40 -14.39
C LEU A 147 -4.24 4.89 -15.29
N GLN A 148 -5.49 4.80 -14.85
CA GLN A 148 -6.64 5.34 -15.58
C GLN A 148 -6.56 6.87 -15.71
N GLY A 149 -6.14 7.57 -14.67
CA GLY A 149 -5.89 9.02 -14.72
C GLY A 149 -4.84 9.38 -15.77
N ILE A 150 -3.67 8.73 -15.71
CA ILE A 150 -2.58 8.95 -16.68
C ILE A 150 -3.02 8.68 -18.12
N LEU A 151 -3.78 7.60 -18.32
CA LEU A 151 -4.30 7.24 -19.63
C LEU A 151 -5.28 8.29 -20.17
N SER A 152 -6.15 8.83 -19.31
CA SER A 152 -7.07 9.91 -19.68
C SER A 152 -6.33 11.18 -20.09
N ASP A 153 -5.30 11.57 -19.32
CA ASP A 153 -4.47 12.73 -19.63
C ASP A 153 -3.75 12.57 -20.97
N LEU A 154 -3.11 11.42 -21.20
CA LEU A 154 -2.45 11.13 -22.47
C LEU A 154 -3.41 11.13 -23.65
N GLN A 155 -4.62 10.57 -23.49
CA GLN A 155 -5.64 10.59 -24.53
C GLN A 155 -6.09 12.01 -24.86
N SER A 156 -6.26 12.87 -23.86
CA SER A 156 -6.63 14.27 -24.06
C SER A 156 -5.56 15.05 -24.83
N GLN A 157 -4.29 14.88 -24.46
CA GLN A 157 -3.15 15.49 -25.13
C GLN A 157 -3.01 14.98 -26.56
N ASN A 158 -3.14 13.67 -26.77
CA ASN A 158 -3.06 13.07 -28.09
C ASN A 158 -4.17 13.58 -29.03
N LYS A 159 -5.39 13.75 -28.50
CA LYS A 159 -6.50 14.35 -29.24
C LYS A 159 -6.18 15.79 -29.64
N LEU A 160 -5.71 16.62 -28.71
CA LEU A 160 -5.32 18.00 -28.98
C LEU A 160 -4.22 18.08 -30.06
N LEU A 161 -3.21 17.22 -29.96
CA LEU A 161 -2.11 17.16 -30.94
C LEU A 161 -2.60 16.71 -32.33
N LYS A 162 -3.50 15.72 -32.39
CA LYS A 162 -4.12 15.28 -33.64
C LYS A 162 -4.94 16.39 -34.31
N ASP A 163 -5.72 17.12 -33.52
CA ASP A 163 -6.54 18.22 -34.04
C ASP A 163 -5.64 19.37 -34.55
N ALA A 164 -4.56 19.68 -33.82
CA ALA A 164 -3.57 20.66 -34.26
C ALA A 164 -2.82 20.22 -35.54
N ALA A 165 -2.46 18.95 -35.64
CA ALA A 165 -1.80 18.38 -36.81
C ALA A 165 -2.71 18.45 -38.05
N ARG A 166 -3.98 18.06 -37.92
CA ARG A 166 -4.98 18.18 -39.00
C ARG A 166 -5.15 19.63 -39.43
N ALA A 167 -5.28 20.56 -38.49
CA ALA A 167 -5.42 21.98 -38.82
C ALA A 167 -4.19 22.52 -39.58
N ARG A 168 -2.98 22.06 -39.24
CA ARG A 168 -1.76 22.40 -39.98
C ARG A 168 -1.74 21.77 -41.37
N GLN A 169 -2.15 20.51 -41.48
CA GLN A 169 -2.22 19.82 -42.77
C GLN A 169 -3.18 20.52 -43.73
N SER A 170 -4.38 20.88 -43.29
CA SER A 170 -5.33 21.63 -44.14
C SER A 170 -4.80 23.01 -44.56
N LYS A 171 -4.05 23.69 -43.69
CA LYS A 171 -3.37 24.95 -44.06
C LYS A 171 -2.29 24.74 -45.11
N LEU A 172 -1.51 23.67 -45.01
CA LEU A 172 -0.48 23.31 -45.99
C LEU A 172 -1.12 22.97 -47.33
N GLU A 173 -2.16 22.13 -47.35
CA GLU A 173 -2.91 21.78 -48.56
C GLU A 173 -3.48 23.02 -49.26
N HIS A 174 -4.10 23.94 -48.51
CA HIS A 174 -4.60 25.21 -49.06
C HIS A 174 -3.49 26.09 -49.62
N THR A 175 -2.34 26.15 -48.94
CA THR A 175 -1.19 26.94 -49.39
C THR A 175 -0.58 26.35 -50.66
N GLN A 176 -0.46 25.02 -50.72
CA GLN A 176 0.01 24.28 -51.88
C GLN A 176 -0.88 24.54 -53.10
N GLN A 177 -2.20 24.46 -52.95
CA GLN A 177 -3.14 24.78 -54.02
C GLN A 177 -2.98 26.20 -54.54
N LYS A 178 -2.78 27.19 -53.66
CA LYS A 178 -2.52 28.58 -54.09
C LYS A 178 -1.22 28.72 -54.86
N ILE A 179 -0.17 28.02 -54.45
CA ILE A 179 1.13 28.04 -55.13
C ILE A 179 0.97 27.42 -56.53
N GLU A 180 0.30 26.29 -56.64
CA GLU A 180 0.03 25.63 -57.92
C GLU A 180 -0.83 26.49 -58.86
N GLN A 181 -1.89 27.11 -58.35
CA GLN A 181 -2.71 28.04 -59.13
C GLN A 181 -1.89 29.22 -59.66
N LYS A 182 -1.04 29.83 -58.81
CA LYS A 182 -0.17 30.91 -59.27
C LYS A 182 0.85 30.39 -60.29
N ALA A 183 1.50 29.26 -60.04
CA ALA A 183 2.47 28.69 -60.97
C ALA A 183 1.84 28.43 -62.35
N GLN A 184 0.58 27.97 -62.38
CA GLN A 184 -0.18 27.79 -63.61
C GLN A 184 -0.48 29.13 -64.31
N GLN A 185 -0.90 30.16 -63.56
CA GLN A 185 -1.08 31.52 -64.11
C GLN A 185 0.21 32.08 -64.71
N TRP A 186 1.36 31.90 -64.03
CA TRP A 186 2.65 32.33 -64.56
C TRP A 186 3.00 31.59 -65.85
N LYS A 187 2.74 30.28 -65.94
CA LYS A 187 2.91 29.50 -67.17
C LYS A 187 2.02 29.99 -68.31
N GLU A 188 0.77 30.35 -68.02
CA GLU A 188 -0.14 30.89 -69.03
C GLU A 188 0.34 32.25 -69.56
N ILE A 189 0.82 33.13 -68.67
CA ILE A 189 1.41 34.42 -69.06
C ILE A 189 2.66 34.20 -69.90
N ASP A 190 3.54 33.29 -69.51
CA ASP A 190 4.76 32.94 -70.23
C ASP A 190 4.44 32.46 -71.66
N GLN A 191 3.45 31.57 -71.81
CA GLN A 191 2.97 31.13 -73.13
C GLN A 191 2.38 32.27 -73.97
N ILE A 192 1.66 33.22 -73.36
CA ILE A 192 1.13 34.39 -74.06
C ILE A 192 2.29 35.29 -74.54
N VAL A 193 3.30 35.52 -73.70
CA VAL A 193 4.48 36.31 -74.06
C VAL A 193 5.28 35.65 -75.19
N ASP A 194 5.48 34.33 -75.14
CA ASP A 194 6.13 33.58 -76.21
C ASP A 194 5.34 33.60 -77.53
N SER A 195 4.01 33.65 -77.46
CA SER A 195 3.14 33.79 -78.64
C SER A 195 3.11 35.21 -79.23
N PHE A 196 3.60 36.20 -78.48
CA PHE A 196 3.63 37.61 -78.88
C PHE A 196 4.86 37.88 -79.76
N ASP A 197 4.65 38.11 -81.06
CA ASP A 197 5.72 38.49 -81.98
C ASP A 197 6.19 39.94 -81.73
N MET A 198 7.29 40.04 -80.97
CA MET A 198 7.96 41.29 -80.63
C MET A 198 8.54 42.02 -81.85
N GLU A 199 8.87 41.33 -82.95
CA GLU A 199 9.35 41.98 -84.16
C GLU A 199 8.22 42.63 -84.95
N ALA A 200 7.09 41.95 -85.10
CA ALA A 200 5.92 42.51 -85.78
C ALA A 200 5.37 43.76 -85.07
N THR A 201 5.32 43.74 -83.74
CA THR A 201 4.88 44.89 -82.92
C THR A 201 5.87 46.05 -82.97
N LYS A 202 7.18 45.79 -82.90
CA LYS A 202 8.23 46.82 -83.07
C LYS A 202 8.14 47.49 -84.45
N LYS A 203 7.89 46.71 -85.50
CA LYS A 203 7.72 47.21 -86.88
C LYS A 203 6.45 48.07 -87.03
N PHE A 204 5.36 47.69 -86.37
CA PHE A 204 4.12 48.48 -86.32
C PHE A 204 4.29 49.81 -85.59
N LEU A 205 4.97 49.80 -84.44
CA LEU A 205 5.24 51.01 -83.64
C LEU A 205 6.20 51.98 -84.36
N LEU A 206 7.26 51.47 -85.01
CA LEU A 206 8.15 52.27 -85.85
C LEU A 206 7.38 52.96 -86.99
N LYS A 207 6.44 52.25 -87.64
CA LYS A 207 5.59 52.82 -88.71
C LYS A 207 4.70 53.96 -88.20
N TYR A 208 4.16 53.87 -86.99
CA TYR A 208 3.33 54.93 -86.40
C TYR A 208 4.15 56.14 -85.91
N SER A 209 5.36 55.92 -85.37
CA SER A 209 6.23 57.02 -84.93
C SER A 209 6.67 57.91 -86.12
N SER A 210 6.93 57.30 -87.28
CA SER A 210 7.26 57.99 -88.54
C SER A 210 6.16 58.91 -89.06
N HIS A 211 4.90 58.73 -88.63
CA HIS A 211 3.77 59.57 -89.02
C HIS A 211 3.45 60.70 -88.02
N SER A 212 4.10 60.73 -86.85
CA SER A 212 3.88 61.76 -85.83
C SER A 212 4.86 62.95 -85.89
N SER A 213 5.89 62.87 -86.74
CA SER A 213 6.92 63.91 -86.90
C SER A 213 6.72 64.79 -88.16
N ILE A 214 5.48 64.99 -88.60
CA ILE A 214 5.11 66.00 -89.60
C ILE A 214 4.21 67.03 -88.91
N ARG A 215 4.85 68.02 -88.27
CA ARG A 215 4.30 69.36 -88.07
C ARG A 215 5.43 70.36 -88.15
#